data_AF-A0A2M7S1P8-F1
#
_entry.id   AF-A0A2M7S1P8-F1
#
_cell.length_a   1.000
_cell.length_b   1.000
_cell.length_c   1.000
_cell.angle_alpha   90.00
_cell.angle_beta   90.00
_cell.angle_gamma   90.00
#
_symmetry.space_group_name_H-M   'P 1'
#
loop_
_entity.id
_entity.type
_entity.pdbx_description
1 polymer ?
#
loop_
_entity_poly.entity_id
_entity_poly.type
_entity_poly.pdbx_seq_one_letter_code
_entity_poly.pdbx_strand_id
1 'polypeptide(L)'
;MPEEYNISKQRPLFIKEPQDDLYGKQRKIRVLTSEELEEICKNAEHINLVSFSDNTLESVYVFDLIVQFSNFLKLVGVVYEPISQPIYCFVSSDNKYINIKICGQYSAWDIPETVGKIIQFADIPDIVICRFDKNFNPVVVIETTGTANVGNSQWQREGRKLGAVISNTPVLYQTFYSGTDRSQEVDEGQPREPTSLQVINHIIYTIRYRCPSFVIYFDNPKIDSRLGFSHSQPEGRSLIGNCLSLILLNSAFGTHKEEKIKFERIILNHMRVYLNNSVIKHGRSHVRLDNDFSVLTEKQRSLLLKDSFLEDFIIKRIYDKSAKVESSCNILDWNFKNFVNWVPGNIEDKPLIKDLINHKIKLLSYKKGISKVGICLDTSKLKQIIESNYNHNNITLTSLNTSLPTLIFPGRIWKGENKIESGDPESGELYAFRELFALDLDGEKTMNLLLYIFVDPPEGFKYDKFVTKNTKLTRSFKYNSDLIIINNEVQKPYDN
;
A
#
# COMPACT_ATOMS: atom_id res chain seq x y z
N MET A 1 -10.46 40.63 38.59
CA MET A 1 -9.05 40.74 38.99
C MET A 1 -8.38 39.42 38.67
N PRO A 2 -7.52 39.35 37.65
CA PRO A 2 -6.80 38.14 37.29
C PRO A 2 -5.49 38.05 38.07
N GLU A 3 -5.18 36.88 38.62
CA GLU A 3 -3.85 36.54 39.11
C GLU A 3 -2.93 36.24 37.92
N GLU A 4 -1.78 36.91 37.93
CA GLU A 4 -0.72 36.86 36.93
C GLU A 4 0.00 35.50 36.96
N TYR A 5 -0.02 34.78 35.83
CA TYR A 5 0.90 33.65 35.63
C TYR A 5 2.22 34.18 35.03
N ASN A 6 3.20 34.32 35.91
CA ASN A 6 4.53 34.86 35.65
C ASN A 6 5.41 33.78 34.96
N ILE A 7 5.57 33.86 33.63
CA ILE A 7 6.51 33.02 32.88
C ILE A 7 7.89 33.68 32.94
N SER A 8 8.65 33.37 34.00
CA SER A 8 10.09 33.61 34.00
C SER A 8 10.84 32.34 34.43
N LYS A 9 11.81 31.95 33.60
CA LYS A 9 12.77 30.84 33.74
C LYS A 9 12.28 29.43 33.35
N GLN A 10 12.20 29.16 32.05
CA GLN A 10 12.53 27.82 31.54
C GLN A 10 13.96 27.83 30.99
N ARG A 11 14.77 26.90 31.52
CA ARG A 11 16.12 26.57 31.01
C ARG A 11 16.02 26.11 29.56
N PRO A 12 17.05 26.31 28.72
CA PRO A 12 17.05 25.76 27.38
C PRO A 12 16.94 24.22 27.48
N LEU A 13 15.83 23.68 26.98
CA LEU A 13 15.71 22.26 26.69
C LEU A 13 16.68 21.97 25.55
N PHE A 14 17.83 21.39 25.88
CA PHE A 14 18.68 20.72 24.91
C PHE A 14 17.89 19.52 24.36
N ILE A 15 17.28 19.71 23.20
CA ILE A 15 16.79 18.60 22.39
C ILE A 15 18.07 17.93 21.84
N LYS A 16 18.27 16.66 22.21
CA LYS A 16 19.26 15.79 21.56
C LYS A 16 19.06 15.87 20.04
N GLU A 17 20.13 16.13 19.32
CA GLU A 17 20.21 16.22 17.87
C GLU A 17 19.39 15.12 17.18
N PRO A 18 18.50 15.44 16.23
CA PRO A 18 17.99 14.45 15.30
C PRO A 18 19.15 14.01 14.41
N GLN A 19 19.28 12.70 14.19
CA GLN A 19 20.22 12.15 13.20
C GLN A 19 20.03 12.85 11.84
N ASP A 20 21.10 13.47 11.33
CA ASP A 20 21.16 14.35 10.17
C ASP A 20 20.74 13.75 8.80
N ASP A 21 20.35 12.47 8.73
CA ASP A 21 20.18 11.79 7.43
C ASP A 21 18.75 11.84 6.84
N LEU A 22 17.72 12.17 7.64
CA LEU A 22 16.32 12.14 7.19
C LEU A 22 15.75 13.52 6.80
N TYR A 23 16.26 14.62 7.37
CA TYR A 23 15.62 15.94 7.26
C TYR A 23 16.46 17.05 6.60
N GLY A 24 17.68 16.76 6.15
CA GLY A 24 18.49 17.67 5.33
C GLY A 24 18.92 18.97 6.04
N LYS A 25 19.78 19.76 5.37
CA LYS A 25 20.26 21.07 5.87
C LYS A 25 19.08 22.00 6.17
N GLN A 26 19.05 22.61 7.36
CA GLN A 26 18.09 23.66 7.72
C GLN A 26 18.10 24.78 6.68
N ARG A 27 17.05 24.83 5.85
CA ARG A 27 16.81 25.92 4.90
C ARG A 27 16.04 27.03 5.61
N LYS A 28 16.42 28.28 5.38
CA LYS A 28 15.60 29.43 5.78
C LYS A 28 14.37 29.49 4.88
N ILE A 29 13.23 28.99 5.38
CA ILE A 29 11.94 29.12 4.72
C ILE A 29 11.40 30.53 5.00
N ARG A 30 10.96 31.24 3.95
CA ARG A 30 10.27 32.53 4.10
C ARG A 30 8.93 32.30 4.77
N VAL A 31 8.70 32.96 5.90
CA VAL A 31 7.39 33.04 6.53
C VAL A 31 6.64 34.21 5.91
N LEU A 32 5.42 33.95 5.42
CA LEU A 32 4.53 34.97 4.88
C LEU A 32 3.53 35.40 5.96
N THR A 33 3.14 36.66 5.93
CA THR A 33 1.97 37.17 6.64
C THR A 33 0.68 36.73 5.95
N SER A 34 -0.45 36.79 6.66
CA SER A 34 -1.75 36.45 6.05
C SER A 34 -2.11 37.45 4.97
N GLU A 35 -1.77 38.73 5.17
CA GLU A 35 -1.98 39.81 4.21
C GLU A 35 -1.19 39.60 2.91
N GLU A 36 0.07 39.15 2.98
CA GLU A 36 0.87 38.81 1.80
C GLU A 36 0.24 37.66 1.00
N LEU A 37 -0.28 36.63 1.67
CA LEU A 37 -0.95 35.52 0.99
C LEU A 37 -2.26 35.98 0.34
N GLU A 38 -3.05 36.82 1.02
CA GLU A 38 -4.25 37.41 0.45
C GLU A 38 -3.96 38.25 -0.78
N GLU A 39 -2.89 39.04 -0.76
CA GLU A 39 -2.48 39.86 -1.90
C GLU A 39 -2.10 38.98 -3.11
N ILE A 40 -1.37 37.88 -2.88
CA ILE A 40 -1.08 36.88 -3.93
C ILE A 40 -2.38 36.32 -4.49
N CYS A 41 -3.30 35.89 -3.63
CA CYS A 41 -4.57 35.29 -4.06
C CYS A 41 -5.48 36.28 -4.81
N LYS A 42 -5.42 37.58 -4.51
CA LYS A 42 -6.18 38.62 -5.23
C LYS A 42 -5.63 38.89 -6.63
N ASN A 43 -4.32 38.77 -6.82
CA ASN A 43 -3.63 39.24 -8.02
C ASN A 43 -3.23 38.12 -8.99
N ALA A 44 -3.41 36.85 -8.62
CA ALA A 44 -2.99 35.71 -9.44
C ALA A 44 -4.02 34.58 -9.48
N GLU A 45 -3.97 33.81 -10.57
CA GLU A 45 -4.69 32.54 -10.65
C GLU A 45 -4.14 31.59 -9.58
N HIS A 46 -5.01 31.14 -8.68
CA HIS A 46 -4.63 30.30 -7.56
C HIS A 46 -5.65 29.20 -7.31
N ILE A 47 -5.19 28.13 -6.65
CA ILE A 47 -6.06 27.11 -6.08
C ILE A 47 -5.68 26.84 -4.63
N ASN A 48 -6.68 26.54 -3.81
CA ASN A 48 -6.48 26.10 -2.45
C ASN A 48 -6.69 24.58 -2.39
N LEU A 49 -5.77 23.89 -1.73
CA LEU A 49 -5.78 22.46 -1.46
C LEU A 49 -5.68 22.24 0.05
N VAL A 50 -6.16 21.08 0.50
CA VAL A 50 -6.00 20.62 1.88
C VAL A 50 -5.30 19.26 1.86
N SER A 51 -4.33 19.09 2.76
CA SER A 51 -3.64 17.84 3.01
C SER A 51 -4.08 17.29 4.37
N PHE A 52 -4.98 16.31 4.37
CA PHE A 52 -5.29 15.56 5.58
C PHE A 52 -4.20 14.52 5.81
N SER A 53 -3.68 14.40 7.02
CA SER A 53 -2.61 13.46 7.31
C SER A 53 -2.67 12.84 8.69
N ASP A 54 -1.98 11.71 8.88
CA ASP A 54 -1.90 11.04 10.18
C ASP A 54 -1.16 11.94 11.17
N ASN A 55 -0.09 12.59 10.71
CA ASN A 55 0.57 13.67 11.44
C ASN A 55 1.11 14.78 10.52
N THR A 56 1.26 15.99 11.08
CA THR A 56 1.77 17.16 10.34
C THR A 56 3.15 16.94 9.72
N LEU A 57 4.03 16.17 10.39
CA LEU A 57 5.41 15.96 9.94
C LEU A 57 5.50 15.13 8.65
N GLU A 58 4.61 14.16 8.46
CA GLU A 58 4.53 13.38 7.21
C GLU A 58 4.20 14.27 6.01
N SER A 59 3.22 15.17 6.17
CA SER A 59 2.88 16.13 5.11
C SER A 59 4.01 17.13 4.86
N VAL A 60 4.59 17.69 5.92
CA VAL A 60 5.74 18.62 5.81
C VAL A 60 6.88 17.96 5.05
N TYR A 61 7.22 16.72 5.41
CA TYR A 61 8.26 15.95 4.74
C TYR A 61 8.01 15.79 3.24
N VAL A 62 6.77 15.48 2.85
CA VAL A 62 6.40 15.34 1.43
C VAL A 62 6.49 16.69 0.69
N PHE A 63 6.03 17.79 1.29
CA PHE A 63 6.14 19.10 0.65
C PHE A 63 7.58 19.60 0.59
N ASP A 64 8.42 19.22 1.55
CA ASP A 64 9.85 19.49 1.48
C ASP A 64 10.52 18.78 0.29
N LEU A 65 10.01 17.62 -0.15
CA LEU A 65 10.48 17.01 -1.41
C LEU A 65 10.16 17.88 -2.64
N ILE A 66 8.99 18.53 -2.66
CA ILE A 66 8.67 19.52 -3.70
C ILE A 66 9.66 20.69 -3.63
N VAL A 67 9.84 21.27 -2.44
CA VAL A 67 10.76 22.42 -2.21
C VAL A 67 12.19 22.09 -2.62
N GLN A 68 12.63 20.85 -2.42
CA GLN A 68 14.00 20.43 -2.67
C GLN A 68 14.25 20.03 -4.12
N PHE A 69 13.30 19.35 -4.76
CA PHE A 69 13.56 18.63 -6.00
C PHE A 69 12.61 18.94 -7.16
N SER A 70 11.54 19.72 -6.94
CA SER A 70 10.60 20.05 -8.01
C SER A 70 11.20 21.06 -8.99
N ASN A 71 11.08 20.75 -10.28
CA ASN A 71 11.35 21.68 -11.38
C ASN A 71 10.11 22.49 -11.78
N PHE A 72 8.93 22.15 -11.25
CA PHE A 72 7.63 22.66 -11.71
C PHE A 72 6.98 23.63 -10.73
N LEU A 73 7.27 23.47 -9.43
CA LEU A 73 6.73 24.31 -8.37
C LEU A 73 7.88 24.87 -7.54
N LYS A 74 7.87 26.18 -7.33
CA LYS A 74 8.81 26.89 -6.45
C LYS A 74 8.09 27.39 -5.22
N LEU A 75 8.71 27.23 -4.05
CA LEU A 75 8.15 27.75 -2.80
C LEU A 75 8.27 29.27 -2.78
N VAL A 76 7.13 29.95 -2.56
CA VAL A 76 7.07 31.39 -2.31
C VAL A 76 7.29 31.66 -0.82
N GLY A 77 6.62 30.87 0.02
CA GLY A 77 6.77 30.91 1.47
C GLY A 77 5.69 30.08 2.17
N VAL A 78 5.66 30.16 3.50
CA VAL A 78 4.71 29.43 4.35
C VAL A 78 3.99 30.41 5.27
N VAL A 79 2.66 30.34 5.32
CA VAL A 79 1.83 30.99 6.34
C VAL A 79 1.52 29.98 7.44
N TYR A 80 1.41 30.41 8.69
CA TYR A 80 1.03 29.54 9.81
C TYR A 80 -0.29 29.99 10.41
N GLU A 81 -1.26 29.08 10.44
CA GLU A 81 -2.55 29.28 11.11
C GLU A 81 -2.71 28.25 12.23
N PRO A 82 -2.46 28.64 13.50
CA PRO A 82 -1.33 28.14 14.34
C PRO A 82 -0.13 27.42 13.67
N ILE A 83 0.97 27.28 14.43
CA ILE A 83 2.22 26.61 14.00
C ILE A 83 1.99 25.17 13.49
N SER A 84 0.99 24.48 14.03
CA SER A 84 0.67 23.10 13.66
C SER A 84 -0.10 22.95 12.34
N GLN A 85 -0.52 24.04 11.70
CA GLN A 85 -1.25 24.04 10.42
C GLN A 85 -0.58 24.99 9.41
N PRO A 86 0.61 24.64 8.90
CA PRO A 86 1.26 25.43 7.87
C PRO A 86 0.45 25.41 6.56
N ILE A 87 0.47 26.53 5.86
CA ILE A 87 -0.03 26.70 4.51
C ILE A 87 1.16 26.96 3.60
N TYR A 88 1.49 25.99 2.76
CA TYR A 88 2.56 26.12 1.77
C TYR A 88 2.03 26.85 0.54
N CYS A 89 2.67 27.95 0.15
CA CYS A 89 2.37 28.69 -1.07
C CYS A 89 3.43 28.40 -2.13
N PHE A 90 3.05 27.69 -3.19
CA PHE A 90 3.90 27.40 -4.34
C PHE A 90 3.48 28.21 -5.56
N VAL A 91 4.44 28.48 -6.46
CA VAL A 91 4.21 29.13 -7.75
C VAL A 91 4.80 28.29 -8.88
N SER A 92 4.07 28.18 -10.00
CA SER A 92 4.54 27.55 -11.24
C SER A 92 5.34 28.53 -12.10
N SER A 93 5.96 28.02 -13.18
CA SER A 93 6.61 28.88 -14.19
C SER A 93 5.66 29.89 -14.84
N ASP A 94 4.38 29.54 -14.88
CA ASP A 94 3.33 30.31 -15.59
C ASP A 94 2.59 31.24 -14.62
N ASN A 95 3.19 31.55 -13.47
CA ASN A 95 2.63 32.39 -12.40
C ASN A 95 1.28 31.90 -11.84
N LYS A 96 1.04 30.59 -11.85
CA LYS A 96 -0.11 29.98 -11.17
C LYS A 96 0.28 29.55 -9.76
N TYR A 97 -0.60 29.77 -8.79
CA TYR A 97 -0.32 29.53 -7.39
C TYR A 97 -1.08 28.33 -6.84
N ILE A 98 -0.41 27.52 -6.03
CA ILE A 98 -1.02 26.40 -5.28
C ILE A 98 -0.77 26.64 -3.80
N ASN A 99 -1.84 26.83 -3.06
CA ASN A 99 -1.81 26.94 -1.61
C ASN A 99 -2.25 25.61 -1.01
N ILE A 100 -1.45 25.04 -0.10
CA ILE A 100 -1.76 23.74 0.51
C ILE A 100 -1.77 23.88 2.02
N LYS A 101 -2.95 23.79 2.63
CA LYS A 101 -3.11 23.78 4.08
C LYS A 101 -2.92 22.36 4.62
N ILE A 102 -2.01 22.20 5.58
CA ILE A 102 -1.78 20.92 6.26
C ILE A 102 -2.74 20.78 7.45
N CYS A 103 -3.53 19.72 7.42
CA CYS A 103 -4.49 19.31 8.43
C CYS A 103 -4.03 17.98 9.04
N GLY A 104 -3.04 18.05 9.94
CA GLY A 104 -2.51 16.88 10.63
C GLY A 104 -3.51 16.28 11.63
N GLN A 105 -3.38 14.97 11.87
CA GLN A 105 -4.28 14.14 12.67
C GLN A 105 -5.72 14.14 12.13
N TYR A 106 -6.08 13.15 11.30
CA TYR A 106 -7.43 13.01 10.72
C TYR A 106 -8.58 13.20 11.72
N SER A 107 -8.43 12.70 12.96
CA SER A 107 -9.47 12.80 14.00
C SER A 107 -9.73 14.21 14.52
N ALA A 108 -8.88 15.18 14.20
CA ALA A 108 -9.05 16.58 14.58
C ALA A 108 -9.91 17.39 13.60
N TRP A 109 -10.38 16.78 12.51
CA TRP A 109 -11.05 17.47 11.41
C TRP A 109 -12.37 16.81 11.03
N ASP A 110 -13.31 17.62 10.54
CA ASP A 110 -14.51 17.13 9.88
C ASP A 110 -14.13 16.56 8.51
N ILE A 111 -13.91 15.25 8.46
CA ILE A 111 -13.45 14.57 7.25
C ILE A 111 -14.57 14.54 6.19
N PRO A 112 -14.33 15.10 4.97
CA PRO A 112 -15.29 15.06 3.88
C PRO A 112 -15.65 13.62 3.47
N GLU A 113 -16.88 13.38 3.01
CA GLU A 113 -17.35 12.04 2.63
C GLU A 113 -16.46 11.36 1.57
N THR A 114 -15.95 12.14 0.60
CA THR A 114 -15.02 11.67 -0.43
C THR A 114 -13.71 11.12 0.14
N VAL A 115 -13.18 11.76 1.18
CA VAL A 115 -12.01 11.31 1.94
C VAL A 115 -12.39 10.14 2.85
N GLY A 116 -13.57 10.21 3.48
CA GLY A 116 -14.17 9.15 4.28
C GLY A 116 -14.19 7.80 3.56
N LYS A 117 -14.60 7.79 2.28
CA LYS A 117 -14.61 6.57 1.44
C LYS A 117 -13.24 5.91 1.30
N ILE A 118 -12.17 6.70 1.23
CA ILE A 118 -10.79 6.20 1.15
C ILE A 118 -10.37 5.64 2.51
N ILE A 119 -10.49 6.42 3.58
CA ILE A 119 -9.92 6.07 4.89
C ILE A 119 -10.72 4.97 5.62
N GLN A 120 -12.02 4.83 5.30
CA GLN A 120 -12.89 3.80 5.87
C GLN A 120 -12.85 2.49 5.10
N PHE A 121 -12.24 2.44 3.89
CA PHE A 121 -12.18 1.23 3.09
C PHE A 121 -11.45 0.08 3.81
N ALA A 122 -10.27 0.39 4.36
CA ALA A 122 -9.46 -0.56 5.11
C ALA A 122 -8.87 0.10 6.35
N ASP A 123 -8.05 1.13 6.15
CA ASP A 123 -7.32 1.84 7.20
C ASP A 123 -6.93 3.24 6.69
N ILE A 124 -6.49 4.12 7.60
CA ILE A 124 -6.17 5.51 7.29
C ILE A 124 -4.81 5.58 6.58
N PRO A 125 -4.70 6.21 5.39
CA PRO A 125 -3.44 6.48 4.74
C PRO A 125 -2.70 7.65 5.39
N ASP A 126 -1.39 7.69 5.23
CA ASP A 126 -0.55 8.75 5.82
C ASP A 126 -1.00 10.14 5.37
N ILE A 127 -1.33 10.32 4.08
CA ILE A 127 -1.76 11.61 3.53
C ILE A 127 -2.83 11.44 2.44
N VAL A 128 -3.90 12.26 2.49
CA VAL A 128 -4.83 12.50 1.38
C VAL A 128 -4.84 14.00 1.06
N ILE A 129 -4.41 14.36 -0.15
CA ILE A 129 -4.48 15.73 -0.66
C ILE A 129 -5.77 15.89 -1.47
N CYS A 130 -6.54 16.93 -1.17
CA CYS A 130 -7.82 17.24 -1.79
C CYS A 130 -7.86 18.67 -2.30
N ARG A 131 -8.71 18.93 -3.29
CA ARG A 131 -9.12 20.30 -3.61
C ARG A 131 -9.94 20.89 -2.48
N PHE A 132 -9.66 22.13 -2.11
CA PHE A 132 -10.51 22.88 -1.18
C PHE A 132 -11.66 23.52 -1.97
N ASP A 133 -12.57 22.65 -2.44
CA ASP A 133 -13.79 23.01 -3.15
C ASP A 133 -15.01 22.40 -2.43
N LYS A 134 -16.22 22.62 -2.96
CA LYS A 134 -17.45 22.10 -2.34
C LYS A 134 -17.48 20.57 -2.17
N ASN A 135 -16.73 19.84 -2.99
CA ASN A 135 -16.78 18.39 -3.06
C ASN A 135 -15.56 17.71 -2.43
N PHE A 136 -14.53 18.48 -2.06
CA PHE A 136 -13.27 17.96 -1.53
C PHE A 136 -12.72 16.80 -2.38
N ASN A 137 -12.66 17.00 -3.70
CA ASN A 137 -12.24 15.95 -4.60
C ASN A 137 -10.78 15.52 -4.28
N PRO A 138 -10.54 14.24 -3.97
CA PRO A 138 -9.18 13.74 -3.72
C PRO A 138 -8.32 13.86 -4.98
N VAL A 139 -7.10 14.32 -4.80
CA VAL A 139 -6.13 14.56 -5.87
C VAL A 139 -5.07 13.45 -5.89
N VAL A 140 -4.58 13.07 -4.71
CA VAL A 140 -3.56 12.03 -4.55
C VAL A 140 -3.55 11.53 -3.12
N VAL A 141 -3.29 10.24 -2.95
CA VAL A 141 -2.96 9.60 -1.68
C VAL A 141 -1.47 9.31 -1.65
N ILE A 142 -0.83 9.60 -0.52
CA ILE A 142 0.60 9.39 -0.35
C ILE A 142 0.80 8.52 0.87
N GLU A 143 1.58 7.46 0.68
CA GLU A 143 2.03 6.56 1.75
C GLU A 143 3.53 6.75 1.91
N THR A 144 3.97 6.97 3.13
CA THR A 144 5.37 7.20 3.48
C THR A 144 5.84 6.11 4.44
N THR A 145 7.15 5.92 4.52
CA THR A 145 7.73 5.13 5.58
C THR A 145 9.12 5.61 5.90
N GLY A 146 9.43 5.72 7.19
CA GLY A 146 10.77 6.05 7.68
C GLY A 146 11.77 4.89 7.61
N THR A 147 11.33 3.69 7.23
CA THR A 147 12.17 2.47 7.08
C THR A 147 11.66 1.61 5.92
N ALA A 148 12.47 0.75 5.29
CA ALA A 148 11.90 -0.15 4.28
C ALA A 148 10.91 -1.12 4.93
N ASN A 149 9.76 -1.29 4.29
CA ASN A 149 8.75 -2.23 4.73
C ASN A 149 9.10 -3.64 4.25
N VAL A 150 9.65 -4.44 5.16
CA VAL A 150 10.14 -5.81 4.93
C VAL A 150 9.40 -6.82 5.80
N GLY A 151 9.27 -8.06 5.32
CA GLY A 151 8.54 -9.10 6.05
C GLY A 151 7.04 -8.82 6.12
N ASN A 152 6.48 -8.75 7.33
CA ASN A 152 5.04 -8.51 7.52
C ASN A 152 4.66 -7.04 7.31
N SER A 153 5.56 -6.09 7.61
CA SER A 153 5.26 -4.65 7.45
C SER A 153 5.09 -4.23 5.99
N GLN A 154 5.64 -5.02 5.04
CA GLN A 154 5.43 -4.85 3.60
C GLN A 154 3.95 -4.77 3.23
N TRP A 155 3.11 -5.54 3.91
CA TRP A 155 1.72 -5.79 3.51
C TRP A 155 0.70 -4.95 4.27
N GLN A 156 1.06 -4.42 5.44
CA GLN A 156 0.13 -3.73 6.36
C GLN A 156 -0.59 -2.53 5.73
N ARG A 157 0.00 -1.94 4.68
CA ARG A 157 -0.49 -0.74 3.99
C ARG A 157 -1.29 -1.05 2.71
N GLU A 158 -1.38 -2.30 2.28
CA GLU A 158 -1.95 -2.64 0.97
C GLU A 158 -3.43 -2.28 0.86
N GLY A 159 -4.21 -2.47 1.94
CA GLY A 159 -5.62 -2.06 1.98
C GLY A 159 -5.81 -0.54 1.83
N ARG A 160 -4.89 0.28 2.37
CA ARG A 160 -4.93 1.75 2.28
C ARG A 160 -4.78 2.22 0.82
N LYS A 161 -3.80 1.65 0.13
CA LYS A 161 -3.53 1.90 -1.30
C LYS A 161 -4.69 1.43 -2.18
N LEU A 162 -5.25 0.26 -1.88
CA LEU A 162 -6.38 -0.29 -2.63
C LEU A 162 -7.62 0.60 -2.51
N GLY A 163 -7.93 1.09 -1.31
CA GLY A 163 -9.04 2.02 -1.08
C GLY A 163 -8.93 3.30 -1.90
N ALA A 164 -7.71 3.83 -2.07
CA ALA A 164 -7.44 5.00 -2.89
C ALA A 164 -7.70 4.74 -4.38
N VAL A 165 -7.13 3.66 -4.96
CA VAL A 165 -7.31 3.37 -6.40
C VAL A 165 -8.73 2.96 -6.76
N ILE A 166 -9.45 2.25 -5.87
CA ILE A 166 -10.89 1.96 -6.04
C ILE A 166 -11.70 3.26 -6.05
N SER A 167 -11.29 4.23 -5.24
CA SER A 167 -11.86 5.59 -5.22
C SER A 167 -11.32 6.47 -6.35
N ASN A 168 -10.65 5.90 -7.35
CA ASN A 168 -10.06 6.59 -8.50
C ASN A 168 -9.09 7.73 -8.10
N THR A 169 -8.37 7.56 -6.99
CA THR A 169 -7.38 8.51 -6.49
C THR A 169 -5.97 7.94 -6.66
N PRO A 170 -5.07 8.63 -7.39
CA PRO A 170 -3.70 8.18 -7.59
C PRO A 170 -2.97 7.92 -6.27
N VAL A 171 -2.08 6.93 -6.26
CA VAL A 171 -1.25 6.56 -5.10
C VAL A 171 0.24 6.77 -5.42
N LEU A 172 0.91 7.53 -4.56
CA LEU A 172 2.37 7.58 -4.50
C LEU A 172 2.83 6.92 -3.20
N TYR A 173 3.48 5.77 -3.31
CA TYR A 173 4.05 5.08 -2.17
C TYR A 173 5.57 5.20 -2.16
N GLN A 174 6.09 5.87 -1.14
CA GLN A 174 7.51 6.00 -0.90
C GLN A 174 8.00 4.90 0.04
N THR A 175 9.10 4.23 -0.30
CA THR A 175 9.80 3.32 0.63
C THR A 175 11.30 3.30 0.35
N PHE A 176 12.08 2.66 1.22
CA PHE A 176 13.51 2.44 1.01
C PHE A 176 13.80 1.11 0.28
N TYR A 177 14.94 1.03 -0.42
CA TYR A 177 15.43 -0.22 -1.04
C TYR A 177 15.70 -1.31 0.01
N SER A 178 16.16 -0.92 1.20
CA SER A 178 16.45 -1.85 2.29
C SER A 178 16.13 -1.29 3.67
N GLY A 179 15.87 -2.22 4.59
CA GLY A 179 15.44 -1.98 5.97
C GLY A 179 15.95 -3.07 6.90
N THR A 180 15.71 -2.93 8.20
CA THR A 180 16.01 -4.01 9.15
C THR A 180 14.74 -4.68 9.64
N ASP A 181 14.74 -6.01 9.60
CA ASP A 181 13.72 -6.83 10.24
C ASP A 181 14.13 -7.09 11.69
N ARG A 182 13.43 -6.41 12.60
CA ARG A 182 13.66 -6.50 14.05
C ARG A 182 12.89 -7.64 14.72
N SER A 183 12.20 -8.49 13.94
CA SER A 183 11.54 -9.69 14.48
C SER A 183 12.52 -10.80 14.85
N GLN A 184 13.79 -10.68 14.48
CA GLN A 184 14.86 -11.59 14.90
C GLN A 184 15.68 -10.96 16.03
N GLU A 185 16.14 -11.79 16.98
CA GLU A 185 17.00 -11.43 18.12
C GLU A 185 18.42 -11.04 17.67
N VAL A 186 18.53 -9.99 16.88
CA VAL A 186 19.79 -9.36 16.48
C VAL A 186 19.65 -7.88 16.87
N ASP A 187 20.61 -7.34 17.64
CA ASP A 187 20.53 -6.00 18.23
C ASP A 187 20.24 -4.87 17.23
N GLU A 188 20.62 -5.05 15.95
CA GLU A 188 20.36 -4.10 14.87
C GLU A 188 19.25 -4.54 13.89
N GLY A 189 18.69 -5.73 14.08
CA GLY A 189 17.79 -6.41 13.14
C GLY A 189 18.53 -6.97 11.91
N GLN A 190 17.90 -7.92 11.23
CA GLN A 190 18.44 -8.51 10.00
C GLN A 190 18.18 -7.57 8.83
N PRO A 191 19.20 -7.10 8.07
CA PRO A 191 18.98 -6.36 6.83
C PRO A 191 18.15 -7.19 5.86
N ARG A 192 17.09 -6.59 5.33
CA ARG A 192 16.20 -7.19 4.34
C ARG A 192 15.82 -6.16 3.28
N GLU A 193 15.31 -6.68 2.18
CA GLU A 193 14.81 -5.89 1.07
C GLU A 193 13.34 -6.25 0.84
N PRO A 194 12.50 -5.31 0.39
CA PRO A 194 11.16 -5.64 -0.06
C PRO A 194 11.18 -6.68 -1.19
N THR A 195 10.12 -7.48 -1.29
CA THR A 195 10.02 -8.48 -2.35
C THR A 195 9.50 -7.87 -3.65
N SER A 196 9.78 -8.49 -4.80
CA SER A 196 9.22 -8.09 -6.10
C SER A 196 7.68 -7.98 -6.12
N LEU A 197 6.99 -8.73 -5.25
CA LEU A 197 5.53 -8.73 -5.15
C LEU A 197 4.94 -7.35 -4.83
N GLN A 198 5.67 -6.49 -4.13
CA GLN A 198 5.21 -5.12 -3.85
C GLN A 198 5.05 -4.33 -5.16
N VAL A 199 6.06 -4.36 -6.04
CA VAL A 199 5.98 -3.73 -7.36
C VAL A 199 4.88 -4.36 -8.22
N ILE A 200 4.79 -5.70 -8.21
CA ILE A 200 3.77 -6.42 -8.98
C ILE A 200 2.35 -6.00 -8.56
N ASN A 201 2.08 -5.87 -7.26
CA ASN A 201 0.80 -5.38 -6.77
C ASN A 201 0.48 -3.97 -7.27
N HIS A 202 1.42 -3.04 -7.20
CA HIS A 202 1.24 -1.69 -7.72
C HIS A 202 0.96 -1.66 -9.24
N ILE A 203 1.62 -2.52 -10.02
CA ILE A 203 1.31 -2.71 -11.45
C ILE A 203 -0.11 -3.22 -11.65
N ILE A 204 -0.51 -4.25 -10.89
CA ILE A 204 -1.86 -4.83 -10.94
C ILE A 204 -2.91 -3.78 -10.59
N TYR A 205 -2.74 -3.05 -9.49
CA TYR A 205 -3.65 -1.98 -9.07
C TYR A 205 -3.81 -0.93 -10.16
N THR A 206 -2.70 -0.54 -10.78
CA THR A 206 -2.71 0.46 -11.85
C THR A 206 -3.51 -0.01 -13.06
N ILE A 207 -3.29 -1.24 -13.51
CA ILE A 207 -3.97 -1.80 -14.69
C ILE A 207 -5.47 -2.02 -14.41
N ARG A 208 -5.79 -2.66 -13.27
CA ARG A 208 -7.15 -3.09 -12.91
C ARG A 208 -8.07 -1.90 -12.68
N TYR A 209 -7.61 -0.95 -11.87
CA TYR A 209 -8.43 0.21 -11.50
C TYR A 209 -8.24 1.40 -12.44
N ARG A 210 -7.38 1.28 -13.47
CA ARG A 210 -7.05 2.36 -14.43
C ARG A 210 -6.61 3.65 -13.73
N CYS A 211 -5.97 3.51 -12.56
CA CYS A 211 -5.62 4.62 -11.68
C CYS A 211 -4.15 4.45 -11.27
N PRO A 212 -3.29 5.48 -11.43
CA PRO A 212 -1.88 5.35 -11.10
C PRO A 212 -1.65 4.88 -9.66
N SER A 213 -0.89 3.79 -9.50
CA SER A 213 -0.43 3.31 -8.20
C SER A 213 1.05 2.98 -8.31
N PHE A 214 1.88 3.86 -7.74
CA PHE A 214 3.33 3.76 -7.91
C PHE A 214 4.03 3.51 -6.59
N VAL A 215 5.12 2.74 -6.67
CA VAL A 215 6.08 2.58 -5.59
C VAL A 215 7.43 3.15 -6.02
N ILE A 216 7.99 4.03 -5.20
CA ILE A 216 9.24 4.73 -5.47
C ILE A 216 10.21 4.42 -4.33
N TYR A 217 11.37 3.91 -4.71
CA TYR A 217 12.40 3.44 -3.78
C TYR A 217 13.49 4.49 -3.57
N PHE A 218 13.86 4.69 -2.32
CA PHE A 218 14.91 5.59 -1.86
C PHE A 218 16.10 4.79 -1.33
N ASP A 219 17.29 5.35 -1.48
CA ASP A 219 18.49 4.79 -0.88
C ASP A 219 18.44 4.91 0.65
N ASN A 220 18.92 3.86 1.31
CA ASN A 220 19.20 3.82 2.73
C ASN A 220 20.70 3.51 2.92
N PRO A 221 21.59 4.52 2.81
CA PRO A 221 23.04 4.28 2.72
C PRO A 221 23.62 3.42 3.85
N LYS A 222 23.05 3.52 5.06
CA LYS A 222 23.47 2.73 6.23
C LYS A 222 23.18 1.23 6.07
N ILE A 223 22.07 0.86 5.44
CA ILE A 223 21.68 -0.54 5.27
C ILE A 223 22.10 -1.07 3.90
N ASP A 224 22.00 -0.25 2.85
CA ASP A 224 22.40 -0.63 1.48
C ASP A 224 23.88 -1.03 1.41
N SER A 225 24.75 -0.28 2.12
CA SER A 225 26.18 -0.62 2.22
C SER A 225 26.44 -1.96 2.89
N ARG A 226 25.64 -2.34 3.91
CA ARG A 226 25.72 -3.65 4.58
C ARG A 226 25.30 -4.81 3.68
N LEU A 227 24.43 -4.53 2.72
CA LEU A 227 23.98 -5.50 1.72
C LEU A 227 24.88 -5.50 0.46
N GLY A 228 25.87 -4.62 0.40
CA GLY A 228 26.81 -4.50 -0.72
C GLY A 228 26.19 -3.89 -1.98
N PHE A 229 25.15 -3.08 -1.85
CA PHE A 229 24.48 -2.44 -2.98
C PHE A 229 25.06 -1.06 -3.31
N SER A 230 25.14 -0.79 -4.61
CA SER A 230 25.27 0.54 -5.20
C SER A 230 24.12 0.71 -6.19
N HIS A 231 23.16 1.57 -5.88
CA HIS A 231 22.04 1.85 -6.76
C HIS A 231 22.48 2.96 -7.75
N SER A 232 22.52 2.64 -9.05
CA SER A 232 22.81 3.60 -10.12
C SER A 232 21.58 4.41 -10.57
N GLN A 233 20.53 4.43 -9.75
CA GLN A 233 19.18 4.82 -10.15
C GLN A 233 18.89 6.31 -9.95
N PRO A 234 17.86 6.86 -10.62
CA PRO A 234 17.41 8.22 -10.37
C PRO A 234 17.09 8.40 -8.89
N GLU A 235 17.45 9.56 -8.33
CA GLU A 235 17.15 9.89 -6.93
C GLU A 235 15.63 9.83 -6.72
N GLY A 236 15.14 8.77 -6.05
CA GLY A 236 13.70 8.57 -5.86
C GLY A 236 13.00 9.77 -5.23
N ARG A 237 13.70 10.52 -4.37
CA ARG A 237 13.24 11.79 -3.78
C ARG A 237 12.86 12.82 -4.85
N SER A 238 13.67 12.92 -5.91
CA SER A 238 13.41 13.81 -7.03
C SER A 238 12.23 13.35 -7.89
N LEU A 239 12.04 12.04 -8.06
CA LEU A 239 10.87 11.50 -8.74
C LEU A 239 9.58 11.85 -8.01
N ILE A 240 9.53 11.72 -6.67
CA ILE A 240 8.35 12.11 -5.89
C ILE A 240 8.09 13.61 -5.99
N GLY A 241 9.09 14.45 -5.75
CA GLY A 241 8.92 15.91 -5.77
C GLY A 241 8.37 16.42 -7.10
N ASN A 242 8.91 15.92 -8.22
CA ASN A 242 8.45 16.29 -9.57
C ASN A 242 7.08 15.70 -9.91
N CYS A 243 6.87 14.40 -9.66
CA CYS A 243 5.60 13.73 -9.98
C CYS A 243 4.43 14.33 -9.17
N LEU A 244 4.63 14.56 -7.88
CA LEU A 244 3.62 15.19 -7.03
C LEU A 244 3.28 16.59 -7.54
N SER A 245 4.30 17.41 -7.88
CA SER A 245 4.07 18.74 -8.44
C SER A 245 3.22 18.71 -9.71
N LEU A 246 3.50 17.78 -10.62
CA LEU A 246 2.76 17.60 -11.86
C LEU A 246 1.33 17.10 -11.62
N ILE A 247 1.12 16.20 -10.66
CA ILE A 247 -0.21 15.76 -10.24
C ILE A 247 -1.02 16.94 -9.70
N LEU A 248 -0.42 17.76 -8.83
CA LEU A 248 -1.08 18.93 -8.24
C LEU A 248 -1.43 19.96 -9.32
N LEU A 249 -0.50 20.30 -10.21
CA LEU A 249 -0.73 21.25 -11.31
C LEU A 249 -1.77 20.77 -12.31
N ASN A 250 -1.67 19.52 -12.76
CA ASN A 250 -2.63 18.95 -13.71
C ASN A 250 -4.02 18.81 -13.09
N SER A 251 -4.10 18.41 -11.83
CA SER A 251 -5.37 18.40 -11.10
C SER A 251 -5.93 19.82 -10.99
N ALA A 252 -5.13 20.78 -10.54
CA ALA A 252 -5.52 22.16 -10.27
C ALA A 252 -5.97 22.94 -11.51
N PHE A 253 -5.23 22.85 -12.60
CA PHE A 253 -5.37 23.76 -13.75
C PHE A 253 -5.55 23.02 -15.09
N GLY A 254 -5.51 21.69 -15.10
CA GLY A 254 -5.55 20.91 -16.35
C GLY A 254 -4.30 21.07 -17.22
N THR A 255 -3.21 21.62 -16.68
CA THR A 255 -1.94 21.86 -17.40
C THR A 255 -0.93 20.74 -17.16
N HIS A 256 0.15 20.70 -17.95
CA HIS A 256 1.25 19.74 -17.81
C HIS A 256 0.89 18.25 -17.91
N LYS A 257 -0.19 17.92 -18.63
CA LYS A 257 -0.63 16.52 -18.81
C LYS A 257 0.45 15.67 -19.48
N GLU A 258 1.16 16.20 -20.48
CA GLU A 258 2.19 15.48 -21.21
C GLU A 258 3.43 15.23 -20.34
N GLU A 259 3.88 16.22 -19.58
CA GLU A 259 4.97 16.08 -18.62
C GLU A 259 4.61 15.11 -17.49
N LYS A 260 3.36 15.15 -17.02
CA LYS A 260 2.84 14.17 -16.06
C LYS A 260 2.98 12.75 -16.61
N ILE A 261 2.49 12.50 -17.83
CA ILE A 261 2.61 11.19 -18.50
C ILE A 261 4.07 10.77 -18.63
N LYS A 262 4.97 11.71 -18.99
CA LYS A 262 6.40 11.44 -19.09
C LYS A 262 6.99 10.99 -17.75
N PHE A 263 6.65 11.67 -16.64
CA PHE A 263 7.12 11.27 -15.30
C PHE A 263 6.52 9.94 -14.82
N GLU A 264 5.26 9.66 -15.16
CA GLU A 264 4.64 8.36 -14.88
C GLU A 264 5.39 7.22 -15.60
N ARG A 265 5.82 7.42 -16.85
CA ARG A 265 6.68 6.46 -17.57
C ARG A 265 8.03 6.27 -16.87
N ILE A 266 8.67 7.35 -16.43
CA ILE A 266 9.94 7.27 -15.69
C ILE A 266 9.78 6.45 -14.40
N ILE A 267 8.67 6.64 -13.66
CA ILE A 267 8.38 5.88 -12.44
C ILE A 267 8.09 4.41 -12.75
N LEU A 268 7.36 4.12 -13.84
CA LEU A 268 7.15 2.74 -14.26
C LEU A 268 8.47 2.04 -14.62
N ASN A 269 9.40 2.75 -15.28
CA ASN A 269 10.75 2.24 -15.50
C ASN A 269 11.54 2.09 -14.17
N HIS A 270 11.38 2.99 -13.21
CA HIS A 270 11.96 2.83 -11.86
C HIS A 270 11.51 1.52 -11.18
N MET A 271 10.20 1.24 -11.24
CA MET A 271 9.61 0.00 -10.75
C MET A 271 10.15 -1.23 -11.50
N ARG A 272 10.28 -1.15 -12.83
CA ARG A 272 10.85 -2.20 -13.67
C ARG A 272 12.29 -2.53 -13.28
N VAL A 273 13.11 -1.51 -13.11
CA VAL A 273 14.52 -1.69 -12.75
C VAL A 273 14.62 -2.38 -11.39
N TYR A 274 13.77 -2.01 -10.44
CA TYR A 274 13.69 -2.72 -9.16
C TYR A 274 13.42 -4.23 -9.32
N LEU A 275 12.51 -4.63 -10.22
CA LEU A 275 12.24 -6.05 -10.52
C LEU A 275 13.45 -6.76 -11.11
N ASN A 276 14.25 -6.06 -11.91
CA ASN A 276 15.42 -6.60 -12.60
C ASN A 276 16.71 -6.56 -11.76
N ASN A 277 16.70 -5.84 -10.63
CA ASN A 277 17.86 -5.75 -9.75
C ASN A 277 18.31 -7.12 -9.26
N SER A 278 19.61 -7.27 -9.07
CA SER A 278 20.19 -8.48 -8.48
C SER A 278 19.94 -8.53 -6.98
N VAL A 279 19.68 -9.73 -6.45
CA VAL A 279 19.67 -10.05 -5.01
C VAL A 279 20.66 -11.17 -4.73
N ILE A 280 21.42 -11.05 -3.64
CA ILE A 280 22.38 -12.07 -3.25
C ILE A 280 21.71 -13.07 -2.32
N LYS A 281 21.69 -14.34 -2.70
CA LYS A 281 21.14 -15.43 -1.88
C LYS A 281 22.06 -16.64 -1.90
N HIS A 282 22.44 -17.12 -0.72
CA HIS A 282 23.41 -18.21 -0.57
C HIS A 282 24.70 -18.00 -1.38
N GLY A 283 25.20 -16.76 -1.41
CA GLY A 283 26.42 -16.38 -2.14
C GLY A 283 26.29 -16.30 -3.67
N ARG A 284 25.07 -16.44 -4.21
CA ARG A 284 24.80 -16.33 -5.66
C ARG A 284 23.92 -15.12 -5.95
N SER A 285 24.20 -14.44 -7.06
CA SER A 285 23.35 -13.37 -7.57
C SER A 285 22.18 -13.95 -8.35
N HIS A 286 20.97 -13.46 -8.05
CA HIS A 286 19.74 -13.82 -8.74
C HIS A 286 19.00 -12.55 -9.15
N VAL A 287 18.28 -12.57 -10.28
CA VAL A 287 17.31 -11.51 -10.59
C VAL A 287 16.22 -11.54 -9.52
N ARG A 288 15.88 -10.37 -8.93
CA ARG A 288 14.91 -10.25 -7.84
C ARG A 288 13.58 -10.90 -8.18
N LEU A 289 13.06 -10.60 -9.38
CA LEU A 289 11.80 -11.15 -9.86
C LEU A 289 11.80 -12.69 -9.82
N ASP A 290 12.85 -13.33 -10.33
CA ASP A 290 12.96 -14.79 -10.36
C ASP A 290 13.14 -15.39 -8.95
N ASN A 291 13.85 -14.71 -8.05
CA ASN A 291 14.01 -15.17 -6.66
C ASN A 291 12.72 -15.06 -5.84
N ASP A 292 11.92 -14.03 -6.09
CA ASP A 292 10.72 -13.74 -5.31
C ASP A 292 9.45 -14.36 -5.88
N PHE A 293 9.41 -14.57 -7.19
CA PHE A 293 8.23 -15.04 -7.90
C PHE A 293 8.56 -15.98 -9.07
N SER A 294 9.25 -17.08 -8.75
CA SER A 294 9.78 -18.06 -9.71
C SER A 294 8.72 -18.81 -10.53
N VAL A 295 7.43 -18.67 -10.20
CA VAL A 295 6.33 -19.38 -10.88
C VAL A 295 5.90 -18.73 -12.20
N LEU A 296 6.38 -17.51 -12.46
CA LEU A 296 6.08 -16.80 -13.70
C LEU A 296 6.57 -17.58 -14.93
N THR A 297 5.72 -17.64 -15.95
CA THR A 297 6.12 -18.07 -17.29
C THR A 297 7.15 -17.11 -17.90
N GLU A 298 7.88 -17.56 -18.91
CA GLU A 298 8.79 -16.69 -19.67
C GLU A 298 8.05 -15.48 -20.26
N LYS A 299 6.86 -15.68 -20.84
CA LYS A 299 6.01 -14.60 -21.36
C LYS A 299 5.72 -13.54 -20.29
N GLN A 300 5.27 -13.95 -19.09
CA GLN A 300 4.97 -13.01 -18.01
C GLN A 300 6.21 -12.25 -17.53
N ARG A 301 7.35 -12.95 -17.42
CA ARG A 301 8.63 -12.31 -17.06
C ARG A 301 9.05 -11.29 -18.10
N SER A 302 9.01 -11.65 -19.37
CA SER A 302 9.33 -10.74 -20.47
C SER A 302 8.42 -9.52 -20.48
N LEU A 303 7.11 -9.67 -20.22
CA LEU A 303 6.20 -8.53 -20.11
C LEU A 303 6.62 -7.58 -18.99
N LEU A 304 6.81 -8.09 -17.77
CA LEU A 304 7.18 -7.28 -16.61
C LEU A 304 8.54 -6.57 -16.74
N LEU A 305 9.43 -7.07 -17.60
CA LEU A 305 10.78 -6.52 -17.79
C LEU A 305 10.95 -5.72 -19.09
N LYS A 306 9.93 -5.65 -19.96
CA LYS A 306 9.98 -4.96 -21.25
C LYS A 306 9.42 -3.54 -21.16
N ASP A 307 10.20 -2.58 -21.67
CA ASP A 307 9.86 -1.15 -21.66
C ASP A 307 8.48 -0.88 -22.30
N SER A 308 8.22 -1.43 -23.49
CA SER A 308 6.97 -1.19 -24.22
C SER A 308 5.71 -1.66 -23.47
N PHE A 309 5.81 -2.69 -22.63
CA PHE A 309 4.66 -3.16 -21.85
C PHE A 309 4.32 -2.16 -20.74
N LEU A 310 5.33 -1.76 -19.96
CA LEU A 310 5.11 -0.85 -18.86
C LEU A 310 4.77 0.55 -19.36
N GLU A 311 5.46 1.03 -20.39
CA GLU A 311 5.30 2.41 -20.83
C GLU A 311 4.09 2.62 -21.74
N ASP A 312 3.77 1.70 -22.65
CA ASP A 312 2.70 1.93 -23.62
C ASP A 312 1.37 1.34 -23.19
N PHE A 313 1.36 0.10 -22.69
CA PHE A 313 0.11 -0.55 -22.29
C PHE A 313 -0.44 0.02 -20.97
N ILE A 314 0.39 0.19 -19.93
CA ILE A 314 -0.09 0.70 -18.63
C ILE A 314 -0.54 2.16 -18.75
N ILE A 315 0.25 3.02 -19.41
CA ILE A 315 -0.15 4.42 -19.65
C ILE A 315 -1.43 4.47 -20.48
N LYS A 316 -1.55 3.67 -21.55
CA LYS A 316 -2.81 3.57 -22.29
C LYS A 316 -3.96 3.17 -21.36
N ARG A 317 -3.78 2.19 -20.48
CA ARG A 317 -4.82 1.80 -19.52
C ARG A 317 -5.23 2.89 -18.55
N ILE A 318 -4.31 3.75 -18.11
CA ILE A 318 -4.61 4.89 -17.23
C ILE A 318 -5.49 5.92 -17.95
N TYR A 319 -5.17 6.26 -19.21
CA TYR A 319 -5.78 7.40 -19.90
C TYR A 319 -6.88 7.05 -20.91
N ASP A 320 -6.96 5.81 -21.37
CA ASP A 320 -7.99 5.31 -22.28
C ASP A 320 -8.96 4.38 -21.53
N LYS A 321 -10.13 4.93 -21.18
CA LYS A 321 -11.20 4.18 -20.49
C LYS A 321 -11.74 3.01 -21.31
N SER A 322 -11.60 3.05 -22.65
CA SER A 322 -12.07 1.99 -23.54
C SER A 322 -11.07 0.84 -23.69
N ALA A 323 -9.82 1.04 -23.25
CA ALA A 323 -8.79 0.04 -23.37
C ALA A 323 -9.14 -1.21 -22.55
N LYS A 324 -9.12 -2.36 -23.22
CA LYS A 324 -9.29 -3.70 -22.64
C LYS A 324 -7.94 -4.38 -22.39
N VAL A 325 -7.92 -5.45 -21.59
CA VAL A 325 -6.68 -6.20 -21.37
C VAL A 325 -6.54 -7.13 -22.56
N GLU A 326 -5.49 -6.92 -23.34
CA GLU A 326 -5.16 -7.84 -24.41
C GLU A 326 -4.59 -9.13 -23.80
N SER A 327 -4.96 -10.29 -24.34
CA SER A 327 -4.45 -11.59 -23.86
C SER A 327 -2.92 -11.73 -23.99
N SER A 328 -2.32 -10.97 -24.90
CA SER A 328 -0.87 -10.80 -25.05
C SER A 328 -0.21 -10.13 -23.84
N CYS A 329 -0.96 -9.31 -23.09
CA CYS A 329 -0.52 -8.45 -21.99
C CYS A 329 -0.89 -8.99 -20.60
N ASN A 330 -1.47 -10.18 -20.51
CA ASN A 330 -1.94 -10.72 -19.23
C ASN A 330 -0.79 -11.27 -18.37
N ILE A 331 -0.50 -10.58 -17.27
CA ILE A 331 0.50 -11.00 -16.27
C ILE A 331 -0.06 -11.96 -15.21
N LEU A 332 -1.37 -12.17 -15.14
CA LEU A 332 -2.06 -13.01 -14.13
C LEU A 332 -2.63 -14.34 -14.69
N ASP A 333 -2.20 -14.73 -15.89
CA ASP A 333 -2.56 -16.04 -16.48
C ASP A 333 -1.70 -17.16 -15.86
N TRP A 334 -2.21 -17.79 -14.79
CA TRP A 334 -1.43 -18.70 -13.95
C TRP A 334 -1.25 -20.09 -14.58
N ASN A 335 0.00 -20.43 -14.91
CA ASN A 335 0.38 -21.82 -15.19
C ASN A 335 0.71 -22.58 -13.90
N PHE A 336 -0.29 -23.23 -13.30
CA PHE A 336 -0.14 -23.99 -12.06
C PHE A 336 0.88 -25.13 -12.11
N LYS A 337 1.37 -25.54 -13.28
CA LYS A 337 2.47 -26.52 -13.38
C LYS A 337 3.80 -25.97 -12.87
N ASN A 338 3.99 -24.65 -12.91
CA ASN A 338 5.20 -23.99 -12.41
C ASN A 338 5.18 -23.85 -10.88
N PHE A 339 4.01 -23.97 -10.27
CA PHE A 339 3.85 -23.82 -8.82
C PHE A 339 4.44 -25.03 -8.10
N VAL A 340 4.91 -24.78 -6.88
CA VAL A 340 5.51 -25.81 -6.04
C VAL A 340 4.51 -26.30 -5.01
N ASN A 341 4.78 -27.45 -4.39
CA ASN A 341 3.94 -27.92 -3.27
C ASN A 341 3.99 -26.89 -2.13
N TRP A 342 2.81 -26.54 -1.61
CA TRP A 342 2.70 -25.68 -0.44
C TRP A 342 3.09 -26.47 0.81
N VAL A 343 3.90 -25.83 1.66
CA VAL A 343 4.30 -26.39 2.95
C VAL A 343 3.72 -25.46 4.03
N PRO A 344 2.68 -25.91 4.76
CA PRO A 344 1.95 -25.07 5.70
C PRO A 344 2.80 -24.63 6.92
N GLY A 345 3.93 -25.28 7.18
CA GLY A 345 4.83 -24.90 8.27
C GLY A 345 4.18 -25.12 9.64
N ASN A 346 4.19 -24.11 10.50
CA ASN A 346 3.70 -24.20 11.89
C ASN A 346 2.17 -24.40 12.03
N ILE A 347 1.42 -24.43 10.93
CA ILE A 347 -0.02 -24.69 10.93
C ILE A 347 -0.38 -26.06 10.32
N GLU A 348 0.59 -26.94 10.08
CA GLU A 348 0.37 -28.27 9.51
C GLU A 348 -0.61 -29.12 10.33
N ASP A 349 -0.49 -29.08 11.67
CA ASP A 349 -1.34 -29.83 12.58
C ASP A 349 -2.74 -29.23 12.80
N LYS A 350 -3.03 -28.08 12.18
CA LYS A 350 -4.31 -27.39 12.37
C LYS A 350 -5.42 -28.12 11.59
N PRO A 351 -6.65 -28.22 12.14
CA PRO A 351 -7.71 -29.09 11.63
C PRO A 351 -7.87 -29.10 10.10
N LEU A 352 -8.09 -27.93 9.49
CA LEU A 352 -8.32 -27.85 8.03
C LEU A 352 -7.11 -28.36 7.25
N ILE A 353 -5.91 -27.94 7.64
CA ILE A 353 -4.68 -28.31 6.94
C ILE A 353 -4.43 -29.81 7.06
N LYS A 354 -4.59 -30.36 8.25
CA LYS A 354 -4.48 -31.79 8.53
C LYS A 354 -5.49 -32.60 7.72
N ASP A 355 -6.74 -32.15 7.64
CA ASP A 355 -7.77 -32.81 6.83
C ASP A 355 -7.41 -32.83 5.35
N LEU A 356 -6.93 -31.70 4.81
CA LEU A 356 -6.50 -31.61 3.41
C LEU A 356 -5.33 -32.56 3.11
N ILE A 357 -4.37 -32.66 4.02
CA ILE A 357 -3.23 -33.58 3.91
C ILE A 357 -3.71 -35.03 3.97
N ASN A 358 -4.56 -35.38 4.95
CA ASN A 358 -5.09 -36.75 5.13
C ASN A 358 -5.89 -37.22 3.92
N HIS A 359 -6.66 -36.31 3.30
CA HIS A 359 -7.41 -36.58 2.07
C HIS A 359 -6.56 -36.49 0.80
N LYS A 360 -5.24 -36.30 0.93
CA LYS A 360 -4.28 -36.20 -0.18
C LYS A 360 -4.65 -35.11 -1.18
N ILE A 361 -5.15 -33.96 -0.69
CA ILE A 361 -5.38 -32.79 -1.53
C ILE A 361 -4.03 -32.17 -1.88
N LYS A 362 -3.77 -32.03 -3.18
CA LYS A 362 -2.58 -31.32 -3.64
C LYS A 362 -2.76 -29.82 -3.44
N LEU A 363 -1.90 -29.22 -2.63
CA LEU A 363 -1.86 -27.79 -2.37
C LEU A 363 -0.60 -27.17 -3.00
N LEU A 364 -0.78 -26.02 -3.65
CA LEU A 364 0.26 -25.33 -4.40
C LEU A 364 0.63 -23.98 -3.76
N SER A 365 1.86 -23.54 -3.99
CA SER A 365 2.40 -22.25 -3.55
C SER A 365 3.22 -21.61 -4.66
N TYR A 366 3.25 -20.27 -4.63
CA TYR A 366 3.99 -19.48 -5.59
C TYR A 366 5.50 -19.43 -5.32
N LYS A 367 5.96 -19.92 -4.17
CA LYS A 367 7.39 -19.95 -3.81
C LYS A 367 7.68 -21.03 -2.77
N LYS A 368 8.80 -21.72 -2.96
CA LYS A 368 9.24 -22.80 -2.06
C LYS A 368 9.53 -22.26 -0.66
N GLY A 369 9.05 -22.97 0.37
CA GLY A 369 9.28 -22.62 1.77
C GLY A 369 8.45 -21.43 2.28
N ILE A 370 7.42 -21.01 1.55
CA ILE A 370 6.47 -19.99 1.99
C ILE A 370 5.17 -20.65 2.46
N SER A 371 4.76 -20.33 3.69
CA SER A 371 3.51 -20.78 4.31
C SER A 371 2.36 -19.76 4.22
N LYS A 372 2.54 -18.62 3.55
CA LYS A 372 1.57 -17.50 3.57
C LYS A 372 0.20 -17.82 2.97
N VAL A 373 0.16 -18.44 1.79
CA VAL A 373 -1.09 -18.84 1.13
C VAL A 373 -0.92 -20.18 0.42
N GLY A 374 -1.98 -20.98 0.41
CA GLY A 374 -2.05 -22.24 -0.33
C GLY A 374 -3.09 -22.17 -1.44
N ILE A 375 -2.90 -22.91 -2.52
CA ILE A 375 -3.85 -22.98 -3.65
C ILE A 375 -4.31 -24.42 -3.82
N CYS A 376 -5.62 -24.64 -3.74
CA CYS A 376 -6.28 -25.91 -4.02
C CYS A 376 -6.90 -25.86 -5.43
N LEU A 377 -6.53 -26.79 -6.30
CA LEU A 377 -7.11 -26.87 -7.64
C LEU A 377 -8.43 -27.66 -7.69
N ASP A 378 -8.65 -28.54 -6.71
CA ASP A 378 -9.84 -29.39 -6.62
C ASP A 378 -10.81 -28.82 -5.57
N THR A 379 -11.49 -27.74 -5.95
CA THR A 379 -12.46 -27.06 -5.09
C THR A 379 -13.65 -27.95 -4.74
N SER A 380 -14.05 -28.85 -5.63
CA SER A 380 -15.13 -29.82 -5.37
C SER A 380 -14.79 -30.72 -4.19
N LYS A 381 -13.58 -31.28 -4.17
CA LYS A 381 -13.13 -32.15 -3.07
C LYS A 381 -12.86 -31.36 -1.79
N LEU A 382 -12.31 -30.14 -1.90
CA LEU A 382 -12.21 -29.22 -0.76
C LEU A 382 -13.58 -28.98 -0.11
N LYS A 383 -14.59 -28.69 -0.94
CA LYS A 383 -15.97 -28.47 -0.47
C LYS A 383 -16.52 -29.71 0.24
N GLN A 384 -16.35 -30.92 -0.30
CA GLN A 384 -16.79 -32.17 0.35
C GLN A 384 -16.13 -32.39 1.72
N ILE A 385 -14.83 -32.09 1.85
CA ILE A 385 -14.10 -32.19 3.13
C ILE A 385 -14.69 -31.20 4.14
N ILE A 386 -14.94 -29.96 3.72
CA ILE A 386 -15.56 -28.96 4.58
C ILE A 386 -16.95 -29.45 5.01
N GLU A 387 -17.80 -29.87 4.06
CA GLU A 387 -19.17 -30.37 4.31
C GLU A 387 -19.22 -31.51 5.33
N SER A 388 -18.25 -32.42 5.28
CA SER A 388 -18.21 -33.61 6.14
C SER A 388 -17.63 -33.36 7.54
N ASN A 389 -16.67 -32.44 7.68
CA ASN A 389 -15.88 -32.32 8.91
C ASN A 389 -16.17 -31.05 9.74
N TYR A 390 -16.84 -30.06 9.18
CA TYR A 390 -17.04 -28.73 9.79
C TYR A 390 -18.51 -28.51 10.10
N ASN A 391 -18.83 -27.68 11.10
CA ASN A 391 -20.21 -27.30 11.37
C ASN A 391 -20.62 -26.14 10.46
N HIS A 392 -21.75 -26.29 9.77
CA HIS A 392 -22.24 -25.29 8.81
C HIS A 392 -23.38 -24.44 9.32
N ASN A 393 -24.03 -24.76 10.46
CA ASN A 393 -25.17 -23.99 11.00
C ASN A 393 -26.21 -23.54 9.93
N ASN A 394 -26.58 -24.43 9.00
CA ASN A 394 -27.48 -24.17 7.84
C ASN A 394 -26.92 -23.25 6.73
N ILE A 395 -25.62 -22.99 6.71
CA ILE A 395 -24.94 -22.28 5.62
C ILE A 395 -24.74 -23.26 4.46
N THR A 396 -25.36 -22.97 3.32
CA THR A 396 -25.01 -23.65 2.08
C THR A 396 -23.65 -23.15 1.60
N LEU A 397 -22.72 -24.06 1.31
CA LEU A 397 -21.41 -23.75 0.71
C LEU A 397 -21.51 -23.38 -0.78
N THR A 398 -22.57 -22.69 -1.18
CA THR A 398 -22.76 -22.17 -2.54
C THR A 398 -21.79 -21.04 -2.87
N SER A 399 -21.14 -20.44 -1.87
CA SER A 399 -20.16 -19.37 -2.08
C SER A 399 -18.85 -19.85 -2.72
N LEU A 400 -18.52 -21.15 -2.62
CA LEU A 400 -17.39 -21.74 -3.32
C LEU A 400 -17.81 -22.23 -4.71
N ASN A 401 -17.37 -21.54 -5.75
CA ASN A 401 -17.55 -21.97 -7.12
C ASN A 401 -16.61 -23.14 -7.42
N THR A 402 -17.16 -24.34 -7.62
CA THR A 402 -16.40 -25.57 -7.87
C THR A 402 -15.67 -25.58 -9.21
N SER A 403 -16.00 -24.67 -10.15
CA SER A 403 -15.28 -24.54 -11.42
C SER A 403 -13.99 -23.72 -11.31
N LEU A 404 -13.79 -23.00 -10.20
CA LEU A 404 -12.61 -22.19 -9.95
C LEU A 404 -11.71 -22.88 -8.91
N PRO A 405 -10.38 -22.71 -8.98
CA PRO A 405 -9.49 -23.08 -7.88
C PRO A 405 -9.80 -22.23 -6.64
N THR A 406 -9.27 -22.64 -5.48
CA THR A 406 -9.45 -21.94 -4.20
C THR A 406 -8.12 -21.53 -3.61
N LEU A 407 -7.96 -20.22 -3.38
CA LEU A 407 -6.90 -19.64 -2.56
C LEU A 407 -7.28 -19.81 -1.09
N ILE A 408 -6.46 -20.54 -0.34
CA ILE A 408 -6.58 -20.75 1.09
C ILE A 408 -5.63 -19.76 1.77
N PHE A 409 -6.21 -18.85 2.56
CA PHE A 409 -5.52 -17.83 3.33
C PHE A 409 -5.58 -18.19 4.82
N PRO A 410 -4.50 -18.68 5.44
CA PRO A 410 -4.42 -18.83 6.88
C PRO A 410 -4.28 -17.47 7.55
N GLY A 411 -5.21 -17.11 8.43
CA GLY A 411 -5.21 -15.84 9.16
C GLY A 411 -5.32 -16.03 10.66
N ARG A 412 -5.15 -14.93 11.40
CA ARG A 412 -5.36 -14.88 12.85
C ARG A 412 -6.27 -13.72 13.21
N ILE A 413 -7.04 -13.88 14.28
CA ILE A 413 -7.70 -12.77 14.98
C ILE A 413 -6.98 -12.50 16.30
N TRP A 414 -6.50 -13.56 16.96
CA TRP A 414 -5.92 -13.51 18.29
C TRP A 414 -4.42 -13.78 18.29
N LYS A 415 -3.71 -13.19 19.26
CA LYS A 415 -2.27 -13.39 19.51
C LYS A 415 -2.01 -13.74 20.98
N GLY A 416 -0.95 -14.51 21.19
CA GLY A 416 -0.47 -14.93 22.52
C GLY A 416 -1.37 -15.97 23.20
N GLU A 417 -0.90 -16.49 24.33
CA GLU A 417 -1.63 -17.48 25.14
C GLU A 417 -2.94 -16.90 25.71
N ASN A 418 -2.93 -15.61 26.03
CA ASN A 418 -4.09 -14.86 26.53
C ASN A 418 -5.12 -14.51 25.44
N LYS A 419 -4.91 -14.94 24.17
CA LYS A 419 -5.81 -14.73 23.03
C LYS A 419 -6.27 -13.27 22.88
N ILE A 420 -5.33 -12.34 22.92
CA ILE A 420 -5.62 -10.90 22.76
C ILE A 420 -5.97 -10.64 21.31
N GLU A 421 -7.10 -9.96 21.06
CA GLU A 421 -7.50 -9.52 19.72
C GLU A 421 -6.43 -8.61 19.13
N SER A 422 -5.87 -9.00 17.99
CA SER A 422 -4.84 -8.21 17.33
C SER A 422 -5.51 -7.18 16.42
N GLY A 423 -5.06 -5.93 16.48
CA GLY A 423 -5.63 -4.85 15.66
C GLY A 423 -5.36 -4.97 14.15
N ASP A 424 -4.31 -5.70 13.75
CA ASP A 424 -3.89 -5.81 12.34
C ASP A 424 -3.14 -7.12 11.96
N PRO A 425 -3.60 -8.31 12.38
CA PRO A 425 -2.97 -9.56 11.95
C PRO A 425 -3.30 -9.80 10.46
N GLU A 426 -2.27 -9.74 9.60
CA GLU A 426 -2.34 -10.20 8.20
C GLU A 426 -3.43 -9.52 7.32
N SER A 427 -4.09 -8.45 7.80
CA SER A 427 -5.27 -7.88 7.12
C SER A 427 -4.93 -7.26 5.77
N GLY A 428 -3.76 -6.65 5.65
CA GLY A 428 -3.23 -6.12 4.40
C GLY A 428 -2.70 -7.22 3.45
N GLU A 429 -2.23 -8.34 3.98
CA GLU A 429 -1.84 -9.51 3.17
C GLU A 429 -3.05 -10.09 2.45
N LEU A 430 -4.20 -10.17 3.12
CA LEU A 430 -5.43 -10.67 2.52
C LEU A 430 -5.84 -9.84 1.28
N TYR A 431 -5.79 -8.51 1.37
CA TYR A 431 -5.99 -7.62 0.21
C TYR A 431 -4.98 -7.92 -0.90
N ALA A 432 -3.68 -7.91 -0.59
CA ALA A 432 -2.62 -8.14 -1.57
C ALA A 432 -2.75 -9.47 -2.31
N PHE A 433 -2.97 -10.58 -1.59
CA PHE A 433 -3.05 -11.90 -2.18
C PHE A 433 -4.35 -12.17 -2.92
N ARG A 434 -5.46 -11.54 -2.50
CA ARG A 434 -6.70 -11.53 -3.29
C ARG A 434 -6.47 -10.85 -4.64
N GLU A 435 -5.92 -9.64 -4.63
CA GLU A 435 -5.67 -8.86 -5.84
C GLU A 435 -4.65 -9.54 -6.77
N LEU A 436 -3.68 -10.28 -6.21
CA LEU A 436 -2.70 -11.02 -6.98
C LEU A 436 -3.29 -12.29 -7.60
N PHE A 437 -3.96 -13.14 -6.82
CA PHE A 437 -4.35 -14.48 -7.28
C PHE A 437 -5.81 -14.63 -7.66
N ALA A 438 -6.73 -14.02 -6.90
CA ALA A 438 -8.15 -14.34 -6.98
C ALA A 438 -8.92 -13.50 -8.01
N LEU A 439 -8.28 -12.50 -8.61
CA LEU A 439 -8.86 -11.64 -9.64
C LEU A 439 -7.96 -11.58 -10.88
N ASP A 440 -8.56 -11.44 -12.06
CA ASP A 440 -7.84 -11.08 -13.27
C ASP A 440 -7.56 -9.57 -13.35
N LEU A 441 -6.95 -9.11 -14.44
CA LEU A 441 -6.60 -7.71 -14.63
C LEU A 441 -7.78 -6.79 -14.99
N ASP A 442 -8.97 -7.33 -15.29
CA ASP A 442 -10.21 -6.55 -15.46
C ASP A 442 -11.08 -6.59 -14.17
N GLY A 443 -10.66 -7.34 -13.16
CA GLY A 443 -11.31 -7.42 -11.85
C GLY A 443 -12.28 -8.59 -11.72
N GLU A 444 -12.33 -9.49 -12.70
CA GLU A 444 -13.19 -10.66 -12.66
C GLU A 444 -12.58 -11.76 -11.79
N LYS A 445 -13.45 -12.49 -11.10
CA LYS A 445 -13.03 -13.52 -10.15
C LYS A 445 -12.46 -14.75 -10.87
N THR A 446 -11.23 -15.12 -10.53
CA THR A 446 -10.51 -16.28 -11.10
C THR A 446 -10.26 -17.38 -10.08
N MET A 447 -10.34 -17.10 -8.79
CA MET A 447 -10.28 -18.09 -7.71
C MET A 447 -11.31 -17.77 -6.63
N ASN A 448 -11.74 -18.80 -5.90
CA ASN A 448 -12.37 -18.58 -4.61
C ASN A 448 -11.33 -18.18 -3.56
N LEU A 449 -11.74 -17.50 -2.50
CA LEU A 449 -10.93 -17.19 -1.34
C LEU A 449 -11.54 -17.78 -0.07
N LEU A 450 -10.83 -18.74 0.52
CA LEU A 450 -11.13 -19.34 1.82
C LEU A 450 -10.22 -18.73 2.88
N LEU A 451 -10.79 -18.00 3.83
CA LEU A 451 -10.08 -17.50 5.01
C LEU A 451 -10.18 -18.53 6.14
N TYR A 452 -9.03 -19.05 6.58
CA TYR A 452 -8.95 -20.02 7.66
C TYR A 452 -8.33 -19.41 8.90
N ILE A 453 -9.13 -19.17 9.94
CA ILE A 453 -8.64 -18.66 11.22
C ILE A 453 -8.20 -19.86 12.08
N PHE A 454 -6.88 -20.06 12.13
CA PHE A 454 -6.27 -21.27 12.71
C PHE A 454 -5.95 -21.17 14.22
N VAL A 455 -6.26 -20.03 14.83
CA VAL A 455 -6.13 -19.79 16.27
C VAL A 455 -7.51 -19.84 16.87
N ASP A 456 -7.69 -20.65 17.91
CA ASP A 456 -8.99 -20.81 18.54
C ASP A 456 -9.44 -19.52 19.23
N PRO A 457 -10.72 -19.16 19.13
CA PRO A 457 -11.27 -17.99 19.81
C PRO A 457 -11.16 -18.10 21.35
N PRO A 458 -11.22 -16.97 22.07
CA PRO A 458 -11.51 -16.98 23.49
C PRO A 458 -12.94 -17.49 23.75
N GLU A 459 -13.18 -17.98 24.97
CA GLU A 459 -14.51 -18.44 25.38
C GLU A 459 -15.56 -17.34 25.20
N GLY A 460 -16.74 -17.71 24.69
CA GLY A 460 -17.85 -16.77 24.47
C GLY A 460 -17.73 -15.88 23.22
N PHE A 461 -16.69 -16.05 22.39
CA PHE A 461 -16.60 -15.36 21.09
C PHE A 461 -17.81 -15.67 20.21
N LYS A 462 -18.32 -14.63 19.55
CA LYS A 462 -19.38 -14.75 18.54
C LYS A 462 -18.96 -14.00 17.28
N TYR A 463 -18.88 -14.70 16.16
CA TYR A 463 -18.45 -14.12 14.90
C TYR A 463 -19.34 -12.95 14.48
N ASP A 464 -20.66 -13.08 14.60
CA ASP A 464 -21.62 -12.01 14.27
C ASP A 464 -21.39 -10.72 15.06
N LYS A 465 -20.96 -10.81 16.33
CA LYS A 465 -20.61 -9.63 17.14
C LYS A 465 -19.26 -9.03 16.77
N PHE A 466 -18.35 -9.86 16.27
CA PHE A 466 -17.02 -9.41 15.86
C PHE A 466 -17.09 -8.60 14.57
N VAL A 467 -17.81 -9.09 13.56
CA VAL A 467 -17.93 -8.41 12.26
C VAL A 467 -18.63 -7.05 12.35
N THR A 468 -19.48 -6.83 13.36
CA THR A 468 -20.12 -5.52 13.59
C THR A 468 -19.18 -4.46 14.16
N LYS A 469 -17.97 -4.80 14.63
CA LYS A 469 -17.03 -3.84 15.22
C LYS A 469 -16.43 -2.86 14.21
N ASN A 470 -16.53 -3.16 12.91
CA ASN A 470 -16.00 -2.32 11.82
C ASN A 470 -14.54 -1.86 12.06
N THR A 471 -13.68 -2.76 12.50
CA THR A 471 -12.22 -2.58 12.55
C THR A 471 -11.58 -2.87 11.19
N LYS A 472 -10.33 -2.46 10.98
CA LYS A 472 -9.52 -2.80 9.81
C LYS A 472 -9.56 -4.30 9.49
N LEU A 473 -9.39 -5.13 10.52
CA LEU A 473 -9.43 -6.59 10.40
C LEU A 473 -10.80 -7.09 9.92
N THR A 474 -11.88 -6.64 10.54
CA THR A 474 -13.24 -7.07 10.18
C THR A 474 -13.62 -6.64 8.77
N ARG A 475 -13.22 -5.44 8.32
CA ARG A 475 -13.41 -4.97 6.94
C ARG A 475 -12.67 -5.86 5.94
N SER A 476 -11.40 -6.16 6.23
CA SER A 476 -10.61 -7.04 5.37
C SER A 476 -11.28 -8.41 5.21
N PHE A 477 -11.75 -9.01 6.30
CA PHE A 477 -12.37 -10.34 6.24
C PHE A 477 -13.70 -10.31 5.48
N LYS A 478 -14.53 -9.31 5.78
CA LYS A 478 -15.85 -9.13 5.15
C LYS A 478 -15.75 -8.97 3.63
N TYR A 479 -14.84 -8.14 3.14
CA TYR A 479 -14.81 -7.75 1.73
C TYR A 479 -13.94 -8.62 0.84
N ASN A 480 -13.09 -9.49 1.41
CA ASN A 480 -12.10 -10.23 0.63
C ASN A 480 -12.27 -11.75 0.66
N SER A 481 -13.22 -12.32 1.40
CA SER A 481 -13.37 -13.77 1.50
C SER A 481 -14.73 -14.25 1.00
N ASP A 482 -14.75 -15.46 0.43
CA ASP A 482 -15.98 -16.15 0.01
C ASP A 482 -16.49 -17.13 1.07
N LEU A 483 -15.55 -17.63 1.88
CA LEU A 483 -15.83 -18.55 2.96
C LEU A 483 -14.83 -18.29 4.09
N ILE A 484 -15.33 -18.35 5.32
CA ILE A 484 -14.51 -18.18 6.51
C ILE A 484 -14.70 -19.42 7.39
N ILE A 485 -13.60 -19.97 7.89
CA ILE A 485 -13.63 -21.06 8.88
C ILE A 485 -12.96 -20.58 10.16
N ILE A 486 -13.70 -20.65 11.27
CA ILE A 486 -13.24 -20.30 12.63
C ILE A 486 -13.69 -21.40 13.57
N ASN A 487 -12.80 -21.99 14.37
CA ASN A 487 -13.15 -23.01 15.37
C ASN A 487 -13.92 -24.22 14.80
N ASN A 488 -13.51 -24.72 13.63
CA ASN A 488 -14.22 -25.77 12.88
C ASN A 488 -15.67 -25.42 12.49
N GLU A 489 -16.08 -24.15 12.63
CA GLU A 489 -17.36 -23.64 12.17
C GLU A 489 -17.15 -22.84 10.89
N VAL A 490 -18.03 -23.10 9.92
CA VAL A 490 -18.15 -22.30 8.73
C VAL A 490 -18.95 -21.04 9.05
N GLN A 491 -18.43 -19.92 8.59
CA GLN A 491 -19.05 -18.61 8.69
C GLN A 491 -19.26 -18.05 7.30
N LYS A 492 -20.40 -17.39 7.07
CA LYS A 492 -20.58 -16.60 5.86
C LYS A 492 -19.74 -15.32 5.97
N PRO A 493 -19.12 -14.86 4.88
CA PRO A 493 -18.76 -13.45 4.77
C PRO A 493 -20.02 -12.62 5.04
N TYR A 494 -19.91 -11.53 5.79
CA TYR A 494 -21.07 -10.72 6.13
C TYR A 494 -21.58 -10.02 4.86
N ASP A 495 -22.73 -10.47 4.35
CA ASP A 495 -23.43 -9.80 3.24
C ASP A 495 -23.90 -8.41 3.71
N ASN A 496 -23.68 -7.38 2.88
CA ASN A 496 -24.23 -6.04 3.14
C ASN A 496 -25.72 -5.98 2.83
#